data_AF-A0A6A1TRM5-F1
#
_entry.id   AF-A0A6A1TRM5-F1
#
_cell.length_a   1.000
_cell.length_b   1.000
_cell.length_c   1.000
_cell.angle_alpha   90.00
_cell.angle_beta   90.00
_cell.angle_gamma   90.00
#
_symmetry.space_group_name_H-M   'P 1'
#
loop_
_entity.id
_entity.type
_entity.pdbx_description
1 polymer ?
#
loop_
_entity_poly.entity_id
_entity_poly.type
_entity_poly.pdbx_seq_one_letter_code
_entity_poly.pdbx_strand_id
1 'polypeptide(L)'
;MHDAGQRQVALPEDFRPDQGDEGEGRQGLLRHVELPVGDPGRNVQGQYRRAGHAQVRYKTSADSLNDFASGAIDYMVGDPVFGLARSRDGTLRVLAVSTAKRISSVPDIPTFAEEGVPNVDVRIWWVLAAPKGTPKDILDKMHKVMTQVTTSEEARSFVGTNGGEPMTLDSPKATLDYATMDTKRWEEWAKIGKIEKQ
;
A
#
# COMPACT_ATOMS: atom_id res chain seq x y z
N MET A 1 -11.82 -35.22 4.72
CA MET A 1 -13.08 -34.45 4.82
C MET A 1 -13.01 -33.63 6.10
N HIS A 2 -12.52 -32.40 6.01
CA HIS A 2 -12.74 -31.40 7.06
C HIS A 2 -13.05 -30.10 6.32
N ASP A 3 -14.35 -29.83 6.31
CA ASP A 3 -14.99 -28.59 5.90
C ASP A 3 -14.65 -27.54 6.97
N ALA A 4 -13.71 -26.66 6.64
CA ALA A 4 -13.47 -25.43 7.38
C ALA A 4 -13.97 -24.30 6.49
N GLY A 5 -15.28 -24.05 6.56
CA GLY A 5 -15.94 -22.98 5.85
C GLY A 5 -15.15 -21.67 5.97
N GLN A 6 -14.71 -21.16 4.83
CA GLN A 6 -14.23 -19.79 4.68
C GLN A 6 -15.37 -18.85 5.11
N ARG A 7 -15.37 -18.46 6.39
CA ARG A 7 -16.13 -17.30 6.83
C ARG A 7 -15.45 -16.09 6.21
N GLN A 8 -16.05 -15.58 5.14
CA GLN A 8 -15.83 -14.24 4.64
C GLN A 8 -16.18 -13.27 5.77
N VAL A 9 -15.19 -12.90 6.58
CA VAL A 9 -15.35 -11.82 7.56
C VAL A 9 -15.06 -10.54 6.79
N ALA A 10 -16.12 -10.01 6.18
CA ALA A 10 -16.19 -8.64 5.72
C ALA A 10 -15.72 -7.69 6.84
N LEU A 11 -15.33 -6.46 6.50
CA LEU A 11 -15.26 -5.42 7.51
C LEU A 11 -16.57 -5.47 8.33
N PRO A 12 -16.50 -5.37 9.67
CA PRO A 12 -17.68 -5.31 10.51
C PRO A 12 -18.72 -4.35 9.90
N GLU A 13 -20.01 -4.69 9.87
CA GLU A 13 -21.03 -3.86 9.19
C GLU A 13 -21.12 -2.42 9.75
N ASP A 14 -20.55 -2.21 10.94
CA ASP A 14 -20.39 -0.97 11.69
C ASP A 14 -19.05 -0.23 11.43
N PHE A 15 -18.13 -0.78 10.62
CA PHE A 15 -16.90 -0.10 10.25
C PHE A 15 -17.20 1.12 9.36
N ARG A 16 -17.25 2.29 9.98
CA ARG A 16 -17.40 3.60 9.32
C ARG A 16 -16.05 4.34 9.38
N PRO A 17 -15.29 4.44 8.26
CA PRO A 17 -14.01 5.15 8.28
C PRO A 17 -14.15 6.67 8.52
N ASP A 18 -15.37 7.20 8.38
CA ASP A 18 -15.72 8.61 8.49
C ASP A 18 -16.48 8.96 9.79
N GLN A 19 -16.90 7.98 10.58
CA GLN A 19 -17.57 8.20 11.85
C GLN A 19 -16.84 7.45 12.95
N GLY A 20 -16.28 8.19 13.90
CA GLY A 20 -15.69 7.60 15.10
C GLY A 20 -16.69 6.64 15.73
N ASP A 21 -16.26 5.40 15.91
CA ASP A 21 -17.06 4.31 16.45
C ASP A 21 -17.45 4.61 17.91
N GLU A 22 -18.71 4.98 18.13
CA GLU A 22 -19.33 5.15 19.46
C GLU A 22 -20.16 3.91 19.86
N GLY A 23 -19.75 2.70 19.44
CA GLY A 23 -20.30 1.44 19.93
C GLY A 23 -19.72 1.02 21.28
N GLU A 24 -20.57 0.87 22.31
CA GLU A 24 -20.20 0.38 23.63
C GLU A 24 -19.62 -1.06 23.60
N GLY A 25 -18.29 -1.19 23.54
CA GLY A 25 -17.63 -2.49 23.66
C GLY A 25 -16.15 -2.47 23.29
N ARG A 26 -15.31 -1.93 24.19
CA ARG A 26 -13.86 -1.62 24.06
C ARG A 26 -13.60 -0.19 23.58
N GLN A 27 -13.80 0.76 24.49
CA GLN A 27 -13.27 2.12 24.38
C GLN A 27 -11.73 2.07 24.35
N GLY A 28 -11.15 1.96 23.18
CA GLY A 28 -9.70 1.99 22.95
C GLY A 28 -9.43 2.35 21.50
N LEU A 29 -8.65 3.40 21.27
CA LEU A 29 -8.24 3.83 19.93
C LEU A 29 -7.63 2.64 19.16
N LEU A 30 -8.11 2.38 17.94
CA LEU A 30 -7.56 1.41 17.00
C LEU A 30 -6.15 1.83 16.58
N ARG A 31 -5.14 1.03 16.90
CA ARG A 31 -3.74 1.37 16.68
C ARG A 31 -3.26 0.85 15.34
N HIS A 32 -2.61 1.70 14.55
CA HIS A 32 -2.08 1.29 13.26
C HIS A 32 -0.66 1.76 13.00
N VAL A 33 0.02 1.01 12.14
CA VAL A 33 1.35 1.34 11.65
C VAL A 33 1.30 1.85 10.22
N GLU A 34 1.98 2.97 10.02
CA GLU A 34 2.39 3.46 8.72
C GLU A 34 3.93 3.31 8.65
N LEU A 35 4.41 2.51 7.69
CA LEU A 35 5.84 2.41 7.40
C LEU A 35 6.35 3.75 6.83
N PRO A 36 7.64 4.10 7.00
CA PRO A 36 8.09 5.49 6.93
C PRO A 36 7.96 6.08 5.52
N VAL A 37 6.88 6.82 5.28
CA VAL A 37 6.77 7.81 4.21
C VAL A 37 6.51 9.17 4.89
N GLY A 38 7.57 9.76 5.47
CA GLY A 38 7.54 11.09 6.08
C GLY A 38 6.90 11.17 7.48
N ASP A 39 7.12 12.29 8.19
CA ASP A 39 6.42 12.61 9.45
C ASP A 39 5.07 13.24 9.15
N PRO A 40 3.96 12.52 9.37
CA PRO A 40 2.66 13.15 9.35
C PRO A 40 2.59 14.03 10.60
N GLY A 41 2.79 15.33 10.43
CA GLY A 41 2.91 16.32 11.50
C GLY A 41 1.77 16.27 12.54
N ARG A 42 1.83 17.08 13.59
CA ARG A 42 0.89 17.01 14.73
C ARG A 42 -0.60 17.01 14.33
N ASN A 43 -0.93 17.64 13.21
CA ASN A 43 -2.29 17.76 12.69
C ASN A 43 -2.89 16.44 12.19
N VAL A 44 -2.05 15.51 11.73
CA VAL A 44 -2.45 14.20 11.20
C VAL A 44 -2.72 13.21 12.32
N GLN A 45 -1.84 13.20 13.33
CA GLN A 45 -2.05 12.41 14.54
C GLN A 45 -3.36 12.81 15.25
N GLY A 46 -3.71 14.09 15.22
CA GLY A 46 -5.00 14.57 15.72
C GLY A 46 -6.20 14.12 14.89
N GLN A 47 -6.03 13.88 13.58
CA GLN A 47 -7.09 13.34 12.70
C GLN A 47 -7.32 11.86 12.97
N TYR A 48 -6.25 11.07 13.03
CA TYR A 48 -6.35 9.66 13.42
C TYR A 48 -7.06 9.52 14.77
N ARG A 49 -6.65 10.30 15.77
CA ARG A 49 -7.29 10.24 17.10
C ARG A 49 -8.78 10.57 17.08
N ARG A 50 -9.19 11.53 16.26
CA ARG A 50 -10.62 11.88 16.08
C ARG A 50 -11.41 10.80 15.35
N ALA A 51 -10.77 10.07 14.44
CA ALA A 51 -11.35 8.90 13.77
C ALA A 51 -11.25 7.62 14.62
N GLY A 52 -10.94 7.72 15.92
CA GLY A 52 -10.81 6.55 16.78
C GLY A 52 -9.53 5.74 16.54
N HIS A 53 -8.53 6.28 15.85
CA HIS A 53 -7.26 5.62 15.56
C HIS A 53 -6.04 6.24 16.25
N ALA A 54 -5.04 5.43 16.60
CA ALA A 54 -3.75 5.89 17.10
C ALA A 54 -2.62 5.42 16.18
N GLN A 55 -1.87 6.36 15.62
CA GLN A 55 -0.70 6.02 14.80
C GLN A 55 0.47 5.60 15.70
N VAL A 56 1.08 4.46 15.38
CA VAL A 56 2.28 3.94 16.03
C VAL A 56 3.41 3.89 15.02
N ARG A 57 4.56 4.46 15.37
CA ARG A 57 5.72 4.56 14.48
C ARG A 57 6.82 3.60 14.91
N TYR A 58 7.35 2.87 13.96
CA TYR A 58 8.48 1.97 14.16
C TYR A 58 9.67 2.41 13.33
N LYS A 59 10.86 2.21 13.87
CA LYS A 59 12.12 2.48 13.16
C LYS A 59 12.41 1.41 12.11
N THR A 60 11.92 0.19 12.34
CA THR A 60 12.07 -0.94 11.43
C THR A 60 10.74 -1.68 11.28
N SER A 61 10.54 -2.33 10.14
CA SER A 61 9.38 -3.22 9.91
C SER A 61 9.38 -4.45 10.83
N ALA A 62 10.53 -4.83 11.39
CA ALA A 62 10.62 -5.97 12.31
C ALA A 62 9.98 -5.66 13.67
N ASP A 63 10.17 -4.44 14.18
CA ASP A 63 9.60 -4.01 15.45
C ASP A 63 8.07 -3.95 15.39
N SER A 64 7.50 -3.51 14.25
CA SER A 64 6.04 -3.49 14.07
C SER A 64 5.43 -4.89 14.03
N LEU A 65 6.15 -5.89 13.52
CA LEU A 65 5.66 -7.27 13.48
C LEU A 65 5.56 -7.90 14.88
N ASN A 66 6.49 -7.59 15.79
CA ASN A 66 6.42 -8.07 17.17
C ASN A 66 5.19 -7.49 17.90
N ASP A 67 4.92 -6.21 17.70
CA ASP A 67 3.77 -5.54 18.32
C ASP A 67 2.45 -5.93 17.67
N PHE A 68 2.46 -6.30 16.38
CA PHE A 68 1.30 -6.94 15.75
C PHE A 68 1.01 -8.29 16.40
N ALA A 69 2.05 -9.12 16.57
CA ALA A 69 1.91 -10.44 17.16
C ALA A 69 1.48 -10.41 18.64
N SER A 70 1.87 -9.36 19.38
CA SER A 70 1.47 -9.17 20.78
C SER A 70 0.07 -8.56 20.95
N GLY A 71 -0.55 -8.10 19.86
CA GLY A 71 -1.83 -7.38 19.90
C GLY A 71 -1.71 -5.92 20.36
N ALA A 72 -0.50 -5.35 20.35
CA ALA A 72 -0.29 -3.95 20.68
C ALA A 72 -0.74 -3.01 19.55
N ILE A 73 -0.78 -3.50 18.30
CA ILE A 73 -1.36 -2.84 17.13
C ILE A 73 -2.43 -3.72 16.47
N ASP A 74 -3.48 -3.10 15.95
CA ASP A 74 -4.66 -3.79 15.41
C ASP A 74 -4.54 -4.05 13.90
N TYR A 75 -3.91 -3.13 13.16
CA TYR A 75 -3.68 -3.25 11.72
C TYR A 75 -2.43 -2.50 11.25
N MET A 76 -2.01 -2.77 10.01
CA MET A 76 -0.89 -2.06 9.38
C MET A 76 -1.20 -1.81 7.90
N VAL A 77 -0.70 -0.68 7.39
CA VAL A 77 -0.61 -0.44 5.95
C VAL A 77 0.85 -0.65 5.55
N GLY A 78 1.10 -1.54 4.61
CA GLY A 78 2.45 -1.94 4.24
C GLY A 78 2.56 -2.47 2.82
N ASP A 79 3.79 -2.72 2.40
CA ASP A 79 4.08 -3.25 1.07
C ASP A 79 3.50 -4.67 0.92
N PRO A 80 2.78 -4.95 -0.17
CA PRO A 80 2.18 -6.28 -0.42
C PRO A 80 3.20 -7.42 -0.40
N VAL A 81 4.48 -7.17 -0.71
CA VAL A 81 5.55 -8.19 -0.64
C VAL A 81 5.60 -8.83 0.75
N PHE A 82 5.53 -8.01 1.81
CA PHE A 82 5.55 -8.50 3.19
C PHE A 82 4.21 -9.09 3.59
N GLY A 83 3.11 -8.41 3.26
CA GLY A 83 1.77 -8.84 3.63
C GLY A 83 1.38 -10.19 3.03
N LEU A 84 1.68 -10.43 1.75
CA LEU A 84 1.30 -11.65 1.05
C LEU A 84 2.13 -12.86 1.48
N ALA A 85 3.43 -12.70 1.71
CA ALA A 85 4.25 -13.79 2.22
C ALA A 85 3.73 -14.29 3.58
N ARG A 86 3.39 -13.36 4.47
CA ARG A 86 2.80 -13.62 5.79
C ARG A 86 1.33 -14.00 5.77
N SER A 87 0.62 -13.70 4.69
CA SER A 87 -0.74 -14.19 4.52
C SER A 87 -0.78 -15.66 4.14
N ARG A 88 0.17 -16.09 3.30
CA ARG A 88 0.31 -17.48 2.87
C ARG A 88 0.74 -18.41 4.01
N ASP A 89 1.55 -17.92 4.96
CA ASP A 89 1.96 -18.70 6.14
C ASP A 89 0.89 -18.69 7.27
N GLY A 90 -0.19 -17.93 7.10
CA GLY A 90 -1.31 -17.85 8.03
C GLY A 90 -1.09 -16.90 9.22
N THR A 91 0.04 -16.19 9.27
CA THR A 91 0.34 -15.27 10.39
C THR A 91 -0.35 -13.92 10.28
N LEU A 92 -0.65 -13.45 9.06
CA LEU A 92 -1.40 -12.22 8.80
C LEU A 92 -2.63 -12.47 7.93
N ARG A 93 -3.64 -11.62 8.07
CA ARG A 93 -4.78 -11.53 7.15
C ARG A 93 -4.69 -10.24 6.37
N VAL A 94 -4.62 -10.31 5.04
CA VAL A 94 -4.73 -9.12 4.18
C VAL A 94 -6.20 -8.76 4.05
N LEU A 95 -6.55 -7.51 4.36
CA LEU A 95 -7.92 -7.02 4.36
C LEU A 95 -8.32 -6.43 3.02
N ALA A 96 -7.47 -5.57 2.45
CA ALA A 96 -7.72 -4.92 1.17
C ALA A 96 -6.40 -4.46 0.52
N VAL A 97 -6.44 -4.24 -0.80
CA VAL A 97 -5.39 -3.54 -1.56
C VAL A 97 -5.75 -2.06 -1.77
N SER A 98 -4.73 -1.20 -1.78
CA SER A 98 -4.86 0.25 -1.97
C SER A 98 -4.95 0.70 -3.43
N THR A 99 -4.87 -0.22 -4.38
CA THR A 99 -5.03 0.08 -5.81
C THR A 99 -6.50 0.26 -6.17
N ALA A 100 -6.79 1.07 -7.21
CA ALA A 100 -8.15 1.27 -7.71
C ALA A 100 -8.85 -0.02 -8.19
N LYS A 101 -8.07 -1.07 -8.49
CA LYS A 101 -8.53 -2.38 -8.96
C LYS A 101 -7.78 -3.46 -8.21
N ARG A 102 -8.39 -4.64 -8.10
CA ARG A 102 -7.73 -5.82 -7.56
C ARG A 102 -6.48 -6.16 -8.38
N ILE A 103 -5.48 -6.70 -7.69
CA ILE A 103 -4.22 -7.11 -8.30
C ILE A 103 -4.43 -8.49 -8.92
N SER A 104 -4.05 -8.65 -10.19
CA SER A 104 -4.28 -9.88 -10.96
C SER A 104 -3.67 -11.14 -10.34
N SER A 105 -2.56 -11.03 -9.61
CA SER A 105 -1.92 -12.16 -8.92
C SER A 105 -2.57 -12.55 -7.58
N VAL A 106 -3.45 -11.70 -7.04
CA VAL A 106 -4.18 -11.93 -5.78
C VAL A 106 -5.65 -11.47 -5.93
N PRO A 107 -6.41 -12.06 -6.86
CA PRO A 107 -7.74 -11.55 -7.26
C PRO A 107 -8.80 -11.69 -6.16
N ASP A 108 -8.54 -12.51 -5.15
CA ASP A 108 -9.46 -12.72 -4.02
C ASP A 108 -9.41 -11.58 -2.99
N ILE A 109 -8.37 -10.75 -3.03
CA ILE A 109 -8.22 -9.62 -2.10
C ILE A 109 -8.97 -8.41 -2.68
N PRO A 110 -9.96 -7.87 -1.95
CA PRO A 110 -10.74 -6.72 -2.42
C PRO A 110 -9.90 -5.43 -2.38
N THR A 111 -10.35 -4.42 -3.09
CA THR A 111 -9.84 -3.04 -2.97
C THR A 111 -10.48 -2.34 -1.77
N PHE A 112 -9.83 -1.28 -1.26
CA PHE A 112 -10.45 -0.40 -0.27
C PHE A 112 -11.81 0.17 -0.73
N ALA A 113 -11.96 0.43 -2.04
CA ALA A 113 -13.21 0.92 -2.61
C ALA A 113 -14.35 -0.10 -2.55
N GLU A 114 -14.05 -1.38 -2.78
CA GLU A 114 -15.02 -2.49 -2.61
C GLU A 114 -15.42 -2.69 -1.15
N GLU A 115 -14.52 -2.35 -0.22
CA GLU A 115 -14.72 -2.38 1.23
C GLU A 115 -15.31 -1.06 1.79
N GLY A 116 -15.88 -0.20 0.93
CA GLY A 116 -16.61 1.00 1.37
C GLY A 116 -15.74 2.22 1.66
N VAL A 117 -14.44 2.20 1.35
CA VAL A 117 -13.52 3.34 1.47
C VAL A 117 -13.21 3.89 0.06
N PRO A 118 -14.03 4.82 -0.47
CA PRO A 118 -13.88 5.31 -1.84
C PRO A 118 -12.64 6.18 -2.02
N ASN A 119 -12.23 6.39 -3.27
CA ASN A 119 -11.15 7.29 -3.69
C ASN A 119 -9.74 6.91 -3.20
N VAL A 120 -9.55 5.68 -2.71
CA VAL A 120 -8.22 5.13 -2.42
C VAL A 120 -7.64 4.51 -3.70
N ASP A 121 -6.60 5.15 -4.23
CA ASP A 121 -5.73 4.57 -5.26
C ASP A 121 -4.30 5.04 -4.97
N VAL A 122 -3.60 4.26 -4.18
CA VAL A 122 -2.21 4.51 -3.81
C VAL A 122 -1.42 3.26 -4.19
N ARG A 123 -0.39 3.45 -5.02
CA ARG A 123 0.47 2.36 -5.47
C ARG A 123 1.92 2.75 -5.29
N ILE A 124 2.71 1.78 -4.85
CA ILE A 124 4.17 1.88 -4.86
C ILE A 124 4.64 1.31 -6.21
N TRP A 125 5.61 1.96 -6.83
CA TRP A 125 6.14 1.57 -8.13
C TRP A 125 7.64 1.82 -8.19
N TRP A 126 8.32 1.12 -9.11
CA TRP A 126 9.76 1.19 -9.28
C TRP A 126 10.11 1.54 -10.73
N VAL A 127 11.23 2.23 -10.90
CA VAL A 127 11.73 2.66 -12.20
C VAL A 127 13.24 2.69 -12.23
N LEU A 128 13.82 2.40 -13.39
CA LEU A 128 15.22 2.64 -13.64
C LEU A 128 15.43 4.10 -14.05
N ALA A 129 16.18 4.85 -13.24
CA ALA A 129 16.56 6.24 -13.54
C ALA A 129 17.98 6.31 -14.09
N ALA A 130 18.25 7.36 -14.87
CA ALA A 130 19.58 7.67 -15.40
C ALA A 130 19.95 9.14 -15.10
N PRO A 131 21.24 9.49 -15.04
CA PRO A 131 21.67 10.87 -14.77
C PRO A 131 21.13 11.89 -15.79
N LYS A 132 20.97 13.14 -15.33
CA LYS A 132 20.61 14.25 -16.21
C LYS A 132 21.68 14.40 -17.31
N GLY A 133 21.22 14.57 -18.55
CA GLY A 133 22.10 14.70 -19.71
C GLY A 133 22.52 13.37 -20.35
N THR A 134 22.03 12.23 -19.85
CA THR A 134 22.22 10.94 -20.53
C THR A 134 21.71 11.05 -21.98
N PRO A 135 22.53 10.68 -22.99
CA PRO A 135 22.13 10.74 -24.40
C PRO A 135 20.85 9.96 -24.70
N LYS A 136 20.05 10.48 -25.63
CA LYS A 136 18.73 9.91 -25.97
C LYS A 136 18.82 8.46 -26.46
N ASP A 137 19.81 8.14 -27.26
CA ASP A 137 20.05 6.79 -27.78
C ASP A 137 20.33 5.77 -26.67
N ILE A 138 21.03 6.19 -25.60
CA ILE A 138 21.25 5.36 -24.41
C ILE A 138 19.95 5.15 -23.64
N LEU A 139 19.15 6.21 -23.45
CA LEU A 139 17.84 6.10 -22.79
C LEU A 139 16.89 5.19 -23.56
N ASP A 140 16.85 5.32 -24.88
CA ASP A 140 16.00 4.49 -25.74
C ASP A 140 16.44 3.01 -25.67
N LYS A 141 17.76 2.75 -25.64
CA LYS A 141 18.29 1.39 -25.47
C LYS A 141 17.94 0.81 -24.10
N MET A 142 18.11 1.58 -23.02
CA MET A 142 17.75 1.16 -21.66
C MET A 142 16.26 0.85 -21.56
N HIS A 143 15.41 1.74 -22.09
CA HIS A 143 13.96 1.56 -22.09
C HIS A 143 13.53 0.31 -22.87
N LYS A 144 14.12 0.07 -24.05
CA LYS A 144 13.86 -1.15 -24.82
C LYS A 144 14.21 -2.41 -24.04
N VAL A 145 15.40 -2.46 -23.43
CA VAL A 145 15.83 -3.62 -22.62
C VAL A 145 14.93 -3.81 -21.41
N MET A 146 14.64 -2.74 -20.66
CA MET A 146 13.77 -2.83 -19.49
C MET A 146 12.34 -3.26 -19.85
N THR A 147 11.81 -2.81 -20.99
CA THR A 147 10.50 -3.27 -21.48
C THR A 147 10.52 -4.77 -21.74
N GLN A 148 11.58 -5.29 -22.37
CA GLN A 148 11.74 -6.73 -22.61
C GLN A 148 11.86 -7.52 -21.30
N VAL A 149 12.65 -7.03 -20.34
CA VAL A 149 12.82 -7.69 -19.04
C VAL A 149 11.52 -7.69 -18.24
N THR A 150 10.86 -6.54 -18.10
CA THR A 150 9.61 -6.41 -17.33
C THR A 150 8.47 -7.25 -17.92
N THR A 151 8.48 -7.49 -19.24
CA THR A 151 7.48 -8.32 -19.91
C THR A 151 7.87 -9.80 -20.04
N SER A 152 9.05 -10.19 -19.56
CA SER A 152 9.47 -11.59 -19.52
C SER A 152 8.60 -12.41 -18.56
N GLU A 153 8.46 -13.70 -18.83
CA GLU A 153 7.70 -14.61 -17.97
C GLU A 153 8.29 -14.67 -16.55
N GLU A 154 9.62 -14.68 -16.43
CA GLU A 154 10.32 -14.67 -15.16
C GLU A 154 9.99 -13.41 -14.34
N ALA A 155 10.05 -12.22 -14.95
CA ALA A 155 9.68 -10.98 -14.26
C ALA A 155 8.20 -10.95 -13.87
N ARG A 156 7.29 -11.40 -14.75
CA ARG A 156 5.86 -11.50 -14.44
C ARG A 156 5.60 -12.42 -13.26
N SER A 157 6.24 -13.59 -13.23
CA SER A 157 6.14 -14.56 -12.15
C SER A 157 6.69 -14.00 -10.83
N PHE A 158 7.88 -13.40 -10.86
CA PHE A 158 8.51 -12.79 -9.69
C PHE A 158 7.65 -11.65 -9.13
N VAL A 159 7.24 -10.69 -9.96
CA VAL A 159 6.43 -9.55 -9.55
C VAL A 159 5.06 -9.99 -9.05
N GLY A 160 4.40 -10.92 -9.75
CA GLY A 160 3.10 -11.45 -9.36
C GLY A 160 3.14 -12.19 -8.01
N THR A 161 4.16 -13.02 -7.78
CA THR A 161 4.35 -13.74 -6.51
C THR A 161 4.51 -12.78 -5.33
N ASN A 162 5.03 -11.58 -5.58
CA ASN A 162 5.23 -10.53 -4.59
C ASN A 162 4.09 -9.48 -4.54
N GLY A 163 2.97 -9.73 -5.23
CA GLY A 163 1.80 -8.84 -5.18
C GLY A 163 1.95 -7.55 -5.96
N GLY A 164 2.86 -7.50 -6.93
CA GLY A 164 2.96 -6.40 -7.87
C GLY A 164 2.35 -6.75 -9.23
N GLU A 165 2.31 -5.76 -10.11
CA GLU A 165 2.02 -5.94 -11.53
C GLU A 165 3.15 -5.35 -12.39
N PRO A 166 3.56 -6.04 -13.46
CA PRO A 166 4.50 -5.47 -14.42
C PRO A 166 3.93 -4.21 -15.04
N MET A 167 4.69 -3.12 -14.99
CA MET A 167 4.32 -1.85 -15.57
C MET A 167 5.33 -1.43 -16.63
N THR A 168 4.85 -1.17 -17.84
CA THR A 168 5.63 -0.60 -18.93
C THR A 168 4.94 0.62 -19.49
N LEU A 169 5.72 1.62 -19.87
CA LEU A 169 5.24 2.83 -20.54
C LEU A 169 5.91 2.94 -21.90
N ASP A 170 5.30 3.68 -22.82
CA ASP A 170 5.68 3.65 -24.25
C ASP A 170 7.07 4.24 -24.56
N SER A 171 7.62 5.06 -23.65
CA SER A 171 8.91 5.73 -23.88
C SER A 171 9.58 6.18 -22.57
N PRO A 172 10.89 6.53 -22.62
CA PRO A 172 11.54 7.22 -21.50
C PRO A 172 10.81 8.51 -21.09
N LYS A 173 10.25 9.24 -22.07
CA LYS A 173 9.47 10.46 -21.79
C LYS A 173 8.17 10.14 -21.05
N ALA A 174 7.41 9.14 -21.51
CA ALA A 174 6.18 8.72 -20.82
C ALA A 174 6.47 8.28 -19.37
N THR A 175 7.62 7.64 -19.15
CA THR A 175 8.10 7.24 -17.82
C THR A 175 8.37 8.45 -16.92
N LEU A 176 9.04 9.48 -17.44
CA LEU A 176 9.25 10.74 -16.72
C LEU A 176 7.93 11.49 -16.45
N ASP A 177 7.02 11.50 -17.41
CA ASP A 177 5.71 12.13 -17.27
C ASP A 177 4.90 11.45 -16.16
N TYR A 178 4.92 10.12 -16.08
CA TYR A 178 4.31 9.36 -15.00
C TYR A 178 4.93 9.68 -13.63
N ALA A 179 6.26 9.73 -13.53
CA ALA A 179 6.95 10.11 -12.29
C ALA A 179 6.55 11.51 -11.82
N THR A 180 6.42 12.45 -12.75
CA THR A 180 6.02 13.83 -12.47
C THR A 180 4.57 13.92 -12.03
N MET A 181 3.67 13.17 -12.69
CA MET A 181 2.26 13.06 -12.31
C MET A 181 2.13 12.47 -10.90
N ASP A 182 2.84 11.39 -10.60
CA ASP A 182 2.75 10.71 -9.31
C ASP A 182 3.32 11.59 -8.18
N THR A 183 4.40 12.34 -8.43
CA THR A 183 4.92 13.34 -7.47
C THR A 183 3.84 14.35 -7.09
N LYS A 184 3.11 14.90 -8.07
CA LYS A 184 2.00 15.84 -7.81
C LYS A 184 0.86 15.17 -7.05
N ARG A 185 0.55 13.91 -7.36
CA ARG A 185 -0.46 13.14 -6.65
C ARG A 185 -0.10 12.97 -5.17
N TRP A 186 1.16 12.64 -4.87
CA TRP A 186 1.67 12.54 -3.50
C TRP A 186 1.69 13.89 -2.78
N GLU A 187 1.91 15.01 -3.47
CA GLU A 187 1.76 16.34 -2.87
C GLU A 187 0.31 16.59 -2.41
N GLU A 188 -0.69 16.17 -3.18
CA GLU A 188 -2.10 16.28 -2.77
C GLU A 188 -2.43 15.36 -1.58
N TRP A 189 -1.93 14.12 -1.59
CA TRP A 189 -2.08 13.22 -0.44
C TRP A 189 -1.40 13.77 0.81
N ALA A 190 -0.22 14.36 0.70
CA ALA A 190 0.47 15.00 1.81
C ALA A 190 -0.33 16.20 2.36
N LYS A 191 -1.00 16.99 1.51
CA LYS A 191 -1.88 18.09 1.95
C LYS A 191 -3.12 17.58 2.67
N ILE A 192 -3.83 16.59 2.10
CA ILE A 192 -5.00 15.94 2.73
C ILE A 192 -4.58 15.37 4.08
N GLY A 193 -3.48 14.63 4.05
CA GLY A 193 -2.85 14.04 5.20
C GLY A 193 -2.17 15.06 6.11
N LYS A 194 -2.17 16.38 5.85
CA LYS A 194 -1.52 17.44 6.66
C LYS A 194 -0.08 17.10 7.11
N ILE A 195 0.68 16.44 6.24
CA ILE A 195 2.07 16.07 6.46
C ILE A 195 2.95 17.32 6.33
N GLU A 196 3.79 17.59 7.32
CA GLU A 196 4.69 18.73 7.29
C GLU A 196 5.89 18.42 6.40
N LYS A 197 6.33 19.42 5.62
CA LYS A 197 7.52 19.27 4.79
C LYS A 197 8.74 19.23 5.70
N GLN A 198 9.55 18.17 5.56
CA GLN A 198 10.81 18.00 6.29
C GLN A 198 11.97 18.71 5.60
#